data_AF-A0A926PHT6-F1
#
_entry.id   AF-A0A926PHT6-F1
#
_cell.length_a   1.000
_cell.length_b   1.000
_cell.length_c   1.000
_cell.angle_alpha   90.00
_cell.angle_beta   90.00
_cell.angle_gamma   90.00
#
_symmetry.space_group_name_H-M   'P 1'
#
loop_
_entity.id
_entity.type
_entity.pdbx_description
1 polymer ?
#
loop_
_entity_poly.entity_id
_entity_poly.type
_entity_poly.pdbx_seq_one_letter_code
_entity_poly.pdbx_strand_id
1 'polypeptide(L)'
;MSLQQQIQQQRIKHIISSYQLDGEDHELCDACLTAMLQLYPTGLIELALVETIVRNWARVPMVRGIDFFRQVQELLDQWQTDSIAVSFDAAEFQLVTGLDASPIFGSPSSPASIAQR
;
A
#
# COMPACT_ATOMS: atom_id res chain seq x y z
N MET A 1 -20.74 -5.64 -2.83
CA MET A 1 -19.40 -5.60 -2.21
C MET A 1 -19.47 -6.32 -0.88
N SER A 2 -18.47 -7.15 -0.55
CA SER A 2 -18.37 -7.79 0.77
C SER A 2 -17.76 -6.82 1.79
N LEU A 3 -18.03 -7.06 3.08
CA LEU A 3 -17.43 -6.28 4.18
C LEU A 3 -15.89 -6.28 4.11
N GLN A 4 -15.29 -7.39 3.70
CA GLN A 4 -13.84 -7.48 3.51
C GLN A 4 -13.31 -6.54 2.42
N GLN A 5 -14.03 -6.41 1.30
CA GLN A 5 -13.66 -5.45 0.25
C GLN A 5 -13.76 -4.01 0.74
N GLN A 6 -14.77 -3.69 1.57
CA GLN A 6 -14.89 -2.37 2.16
C GLN A 6 -13.75 -2.06 3.13
N ILE A 7 -13.40 -3.02 4.00
CA ILE A 7 -12.26 -2.87 4.94
C ILE A 7 -10.97 -2.63 4.17
N GLN A 8 -10.73 -3.41 3.12
CA GLN A 8 -9.56 -3.29 2.25
C GLN A 8 -9.47 -1.91 1.57
N GLN A 9 -10.58 -1.40 1.04
CA GLN A 9 -10.62 -0.05 0.47
C GLN A 9 -10.37 1.03 1.53
N GLN A 10 -10.88 0.86 2.75
CA GLN A 10 -10.63 1.82 3.84
C GLN A 10 -9.16 1.88 4.24
N ARG A 11 -8.43 0.76 4.18
CA ARG A 11 -6.98 0.75 4.43
C ARG A 11 -6.21 1.60 3.42
N ILE A 12 -6.51 1.45 2.13
CA ILE A 12 -5.88 2.29 1.09
C ILE A 12 -6.23 3.77 1.29
N LYS A 13 -7.51 4.07 1.53
CA LYS A 13 -7.95 5.46 1.81
C LYS A 13 -7.23 6.04 3.03
N HIS A 14 -7.03 5.24 4.07
CA HIS A 14 -6.26 5.64 5.25
C HIS A 14 -4.83 6.03 4.87
N ILE A 15 -4.10 5.18 4.14
CA ILE A 15 -2.73 5.47 3.68
C ILE A 15 -2.67 6.78 2.88
N ILE A 16 -3.59 6.96 1.92
CA ILE A 16 -3.66 8.18 1.09
C ILE A 16 -3.89 9.42 1.95
N SER A 17 -4.84 9.34 2.88
CA SER A 17 -5.20 10.46 3.76
C SER A 17 -4.10 10.82 4.76
N SER A 18 -3.39 9.84 5.31
CA SER A 18 -2.30 10.05 6.30
C SER A 18 -1.14 10.86 5.72
N TYR A 19 -0.91 10.77 4.41
CA TYR A 19 0.18 11.47 3.72
C TYR A 19 -0.31 12.58 2.78
N GLN A 20 -1.62 12.81 2.67
CA GLN A 20 -2.25 13.76 1.73
C GLN A 20 -1.75 13.55 0.30
N LEU A 21 -1.78 12.29 -0.17
CA LEU A 21 -1.19 11.88 -1.45
C LEU A 21 -2.03 12.30 -2.66
N ASP A 22 -3.29 12.65 -2.45
CA ASP A 22 -4.27 13.10 -3.45
C ASP A 22 -4.00 14.51 -3.99
N GLY A 23 -3.12 15.29 -3.35
CA GLY A 23 -2.70 16.60 -3.86
C GLY A 23 -3.87 17.57 -4.01
N GLU A 24 -3.92 18.33 -5.11
CA GLU A 24 -5.02 19.27 -5.39
C GLU A 24 -6.14 18.64 -6.25
N ASP A 25 -5.79 17.73 -7.16
CA ASP A 25 -6.70 17.10 -8.13
C ASP A 25 -7.36 15.81 -7.60
N HIS A 26 -8.18 15.96 -6.56
CA HIS A 26 -8.79 14.85 -5.83
C HIS A 26 -9.65 13.93 -6.72
N GLU A 27 -10.45 14.49 -7.63
CA GLU A 27 -11.34 13.72 -8.53
C GLU A 27 -10.54 12.82 -9.48
N LEU A 28 -9.44 13.35 -10.01
CA LEU A 28 -8.53 12.65 -10.90
C LEU A 28 -7.79 11.53 -10.13
N CYS A 29 -7.35 11.81 -8.90
CA CYS A 29 -6.71 10.80 -8.06
C CYS A 29 -7.68 9.68 -7.66
N ASP A 30 -8.94 9.99 -7.34
CA ASP A 30 -9.97 8.99 -7.03
C ASP A 30 -10.31 8.12 -8.25
N ALA A 31 -10.34 8.72 -9.45
CA ALA A 31 -10.51 7.97 -10.70
C ALA A 31 -9.33 7.02 -10.97
N CYS A 32 -8.08 7.49 -10.77
CA CYS A 32 -6.88 6.65 -10.87
C CYS A 32 -6.91 5.50 -9.87
N LEU A 33 -7.20 5.78 -8.59
CA LEU A 33 -7.32 4.75 -7.55
C LEU A 33 -8.42 3.73 -7.88
N THR A 34 -9.57 4.19 -8.35
CA THR A 34 -10.68 3.33 -8.75
C THR A 34 -10.27 2.41 -9.89
N ALA A 35 -9.55 2.92 -10.90
CA ALA A 35 -9.02 2.11 -11.99
C ALA A 35 -8.04 1.05 -11.47
N MET A 36 -7.12 1.42 -10.58
CA MET A 36 -6.16 0.48 -9.98
C MET A 36 -6.86 -0.62 -9.17
N LEU A 37 -7.89 -0.28 -8.39
CA LEU A 37 -8.69 -1.24 -7.62
C LEU A 37 -9.46 -2.25 -8.48
N GLN A 38 -9.71 -1.94 -9.76
CA GLN A 38 -10.30 -2.89 -10.71
C GLN A 38 -9.26 -3.82 -11.34
N LEU A 39 -8.00 -3.40 -11.41
CA LEU A 39 -6.94 -4.09 -12.14
C LEU A 39 -6.03 -4.93 -11.23
N TYR A 40 -5.79 -4.50 -10.00
CA TYR A 40 -4.82 -5.13 -9.10
C TYR A 40 -5.46 -5.54 -7.77
N PRO A 41 -4.94 -6.60 -7.11
CA PRO A 41 -5.34 -6.94 -5.76
C PRO A 41 -5.02 -5.81 -4.77
N THR A 42 -5.92 -5.55 -3.83
CA THR A 42 -5.76 -4.49 -2.81
C THR A 42 -4.41 -4.55 -2.10
N GLY A 43 -3.97 -5.75 -1.67
CA GLY A 43 -2.70 -5.90 -0.95
C GLY A 43 -1.49 -5.47 -1.78
N LEU A 44 -1.54 -5.66 -3.10
CA LEU A 44 -0.48 -5.21 -4.01
C LEU A 44 -0.47 -3.69 -4.13
N ILE A 45 -1.65 -3.06 -4.16
CA ILE A 45 -1.79 -1.60 -4.16
C ILE A 45 -1.26 -1.02 -2.83
N GLU A 46 -1.60 -1.62 -1.68
CA GLU A 46 -1.06 -1.22 -0.38
C GLU A 46 0.47 -1.27 -0.35
N LEU A 47 1.07 -2.34 -0.86
CA LEU A 47 2.54 -2.46 -0.97
C LEU A 47 3.13 -1.39 -1.88
N ALA A 48 2.54 -1.17 -3.05
CA ALA A 48 3.05 -0.20 -4.03
C ALA A 48 2.96 1.24 -3.51
N LEU A 49 1.89 1.57 -2.77
CA LEU A 49 1.74 2.87 -2.11
C LEU A 49 2.86 3.09 -1.10
N VAL A 50 3.11 2.11 -0.21
CA VAL A 50 4.15 2.23 0.82
C VAL A 50 5.54 2.28 0.21
N GLU A 51 5.85 1.44 -0.78
CA GLU A 51 7.12 1.48 -1.50
C GLU A 51 7.35 2.86 -2.14
N THR A 52 6.32 3.43 -2.77
CA THR A 52 6.40 4.75 -3.40
C THR A 52 6.58 5.86 -2.37
N ILE A 53 5.93 5.76 -1.21
CA ILE A 53 6.13 6.67 -0.08
C ILE A 53 7.59 6.62 0.39
N VAL A 54 8.13 5.42 0.65
CA VAL A 54 9.51 5.21 1.10
C VAL A 54 10.52 5.77 0.09
N ARG A 55 10.32 5.50 -1.21
CA ARG A 55 11.18 6.02 -2.29
C ARG A 55 11.21 7.54 -2.37
N ASN A 56 10.08 8.20 -2.08
CA ASN A 56 9.96 9.65 -2.16
C ASN A 56 10.16 10.36 -0.81
N TRP A 57 10.41 9.62 0.28
CA TRP A 57 10.52 10.18 1.63
C TRP A 57 11.65 11.22 1.77
N ALA A 58 12.75 11.01 1.05
CA ALA A 58 13.90 11.91 1.05
C ALA A 58 13.72 13.15 0.14
N ARG A 59 12.68 13.19 -0.70
CA ARG A 59 12.40 14.32 -1.60
C ARG A 59 11.53 15.36 -0.89
N VAL A 60 11.95 16.63 -0.96
CA VAL A 60 11.22 17.75 -0.35
C VAL A 60 10.94 18.82 -1.41
N PRO A 61 9.66 19.16 -1.69
CA PRO A 61 8.46 18.53 -1.14
C PRO A 61 8.27 17.09 -1.65
N MET A 62 7.60 16.26 -0.85
CA MET A 62 7.23 14.90 -1.24
C MET A 62 6.30 14.95 -2.46
N VAL A 63 6.47 14.01 -3.39
CA VAL A 63 5.61 13.90 -4.59
C VAL A 63 4.19 13.53 -4.17
N ARG A 64 3.19 14.23 -4.73
CA ARG A 64 1.76 14.07 -4.45
C ARG A 64 0.95 14.20 -5.74
N GLY A 65 -0.35 13.95 -5.65
CA GLY A 65 -1.29 14.02 -6.76
C GLY A 65 -1.00 12.97 -7.82
N ILE A 66 -1.36 13.28 -9.07
CA ILE A 66 -1.28 12.34 -10.19
C ILE A 66 0.14 11.81 -10.43
N ASP A 67 1.18 12.60 -10.18
CA ASP A 67 2.56 12.16 -10.33
C ASP A 67 2.94 11.06 -9.34
N PHE A 68 2.36 11.08 -8.14
CA PHE A 68 2.52 10.00 -7.16
C PHE A 68 1.79 8.74 -7.64
N PHE A 69 0.51 8.85 -8.01
CA PHE A 69 -0.26 7.70 -8.49
C PHE A 69 0.32 7.08 -9.77
N ARG A 70 0.95 7.87 -10.64
CA ARG A 70 1.67 7.37 -11.81
C ARG A 70 2.84 6.48 -11.41
N GLN A 71 3.65 6.90 -10.42
CA GLN A 71 4.75 6.07 -9.92
C GLN A 71 4.26 4.77 -9.29
N VAL A 72 3.12 4.81 -8.58
CA VAL A 72 2.50 3.61 -8.01
C VAL A 72 2.06 2.67 -9.13
N GLN A 73 1.44 3.19 -10.18
CA GLN A 73 1.01 2.39 -11.33
C GLN A 73 2.20 1.79 -12.09
N GLU A 74 3.26 2.56 -12.34
CA GLU A 74 4.50 2.07 -12.96
C GLU A 74 5.12 0.92 -12.16
N LEU A 75 5.13 1.05 -10.82
CA LEU A 75 5.63 0.00 -9.93
C LEU A 75 4.75 -1.26 -9.98
N LEU A 76 3.43 -1.11 -10.03
CA LEU A 76 2.50 -2.22 -10.16
C LEU A 76 2.67 -2.96 -11.50
N ASP A 77 2.84 -2.23 -12.60
CA ASP A 77 3.10 -2.80 -13.92
C ASP A 77 4.44 -3.53 -13.96
N GLN A 78 5.47 -2.98 -13.32
CA GLN A 78 6.76 -3.66 -13.17
C GLN A 78 6.58 -5.01 -12.44
N TRP A 79 5.84 -5.03 -11.34
CA TRP A 79 5.59 -6.26 -10.56
C TRP A 79 4.68 -7.28 -11.24
N GLN A 80 4.00 -6.94 -12.34
CA GLN A 80 3.32 -7.95 -13.16
C GLN A 80 4.30 -8.80 -13.97
N THR A 81 5.44 -8.22 -14.35
CA THR A 81 6.43 -8.88 -15.23
C THR A 81 7.61 -9.44 -14.43
N ASP A 82 8.00 -8.75 -13.35
CA ASP A 82 9.14 -9.08 -12.52
C ASP A 82 8.72 -9.66 -11.14
N SER A 83 9.69 -10.17 -10.38
CA SER A 83 9.45 -10.56 -8.99
C SER A 83 9.17 -9.32 -8.13
N ILE A 84 8.15 -9.42 -7.26
CA ILE A 84 7.83 -8.37 -6.29
C ILE A 84 9.02 -8.20 -5.34
N ALA A 85 9.62 -7.01 -5.35
CA ALA A 85 10.69 -6.61 -4.44
C ALA A 85 10.31 -5.31 -3.76
N VAL A 86 10.15 -5.35 -2.45
CA VAL A 86 9.88 -4.20 -1.57
C VAL A 86 11.10 -3.92 -0.71
N SER A 87 11.34 -2.65 -0.39
CA SER A 87 12.51 -2.24 0.40
C SER A 87 12.26 -2.25 1.91
N PHE A 88 11.12 -2.78 2.35
CA PHE A 88 10.66 -2.74 3.74
C PHE A 88 10.10 -4.08 4.22
N ASP A 89 10.16 -4.32 5.52
CA ASP A 89 9.55 -5.46 6.18
C ASP A 89 8.15 -5.15 6.77
N ALA A 90 7.52 -6.16 7.38
CA ALA A 90 6.18 -6.03 7.96
C ALA A 90 6.12 -5.01 9.11
N ALA A 91 7.19 -4.87 9.91
CA ALA A 91 7.25 -3.91 11.00
C ALA A 91 7.39 -2.49 10.47
N GLU A 92 8.23 -2.29 9.44
CA GLU A 92 8.40 -1.03 8.75
C GLU A 92 7.10 -0.60 8.04
N PHE A 93 6.39 -1.53 7.39
CA PHE A 93 5.05 -1.27 6.83
C PHE A 93 4.10 -0.73 7.90
N GLN A 94 4.06 -1.36 9.08
CA GLN A 94 3.20 -0.93 10.18
C GLN A 94 3.62 0.44 10.74
N LEU A 95 4.93 0.71 10.82
CA LEU A 95 5.43 2.02 11.27
C LEU A 95 5.06 3.14 10.29
N VAL A 96 5.12 2.88 8.98
CA VAL A 96 4.79 3.87 7.94
C VAL A 96 3.28 4.09 7.85
N THR A 97 2.47 3.02 7.93
CA THR A 97 1.02 3.12 7.65
C THR A 97 0.15 3.21 8.89
N GLY A 98 0.63 2.79 10.05
CA GLY A 98 -0.18 2.57 11.26
C GLY A 98 -1.13 1.36 11.16
N LEU A 99 -1.06 0.57 10.08
CA LEU A 99 -1.97 -0.54 9.80
C LEU A 99 -1.32 -1.89 10.12
N ASP A 100 -2.14 -2.86 10.52
CA ASP A 100 -1.69 -4.25 10.67
C ASP A 100 -1.20 -4.81 9.32
N ALA A 101 0.01 -5.36 9.32
CA ALA A 101 0.70 -5.90 8.15
C ALA A 101 0.35 -7.37 7.87
N SER A 102 -0.26 -8.07 8.83
CA SER A 102 -0.65 -9.48 8.73
C SER A 102 -1.46 -9.85 7.47
N PRO A 103 -2.36 -9.00 6.93
CA PRO A 103 -3.09 -9.31 5.71
C PRO A 103 -2.23 -9.41 4.45
N ILE A 104 -1.03 -8.82 4.46
CA ILE A 104 -0.12 -8.76 3.32
C ILE A 104 1.05 -9.74 3.52
N PHE A 105 1.65 -9.72 4.70
CA PHE A 105 2.85 -10.50 5.02
C PHE A 105 2.56 -11.84 5.71
N GLY A 106 1.29 -12.08 6.07
CA GLY A 106 0.89 -13.19 6.94
C GLY A 106 1.14 -12.89 8.41
N SER A 107 0.47 -13.61 9.30
CA SER A 107 0.84 -13.57 10.72
C SER A 107 2.25 -14.14 10.87
N PRO A 108 3.15 -13.51 11.64
CA PRO A 108 4.33 -14.22 12.11
C PRO A 108 3.79 -15.43 12.86
N SER A 109 4.06 -16.63 12.36
CA SER A 109 3.64 -17.87 13.01
C SER A 109 4.01 -17.75 14.48
N SER A 110 3.02 -17.71 15.37
CA SER A 110 3.25 -17.80 16.82
C SER A 110 4.29 -18.89 17.04
N PRO A 111 5.37 -18.65 17.81
CA PRO A 111 6.29 -19.72 18.11
C PRO A 111 5.45 -20.84 18.70
N ALA A 112 5.51 -22.03 18.08
CA ALA A 112 4.82 -23.19 18.57
C ALA A 112 5.10 -23.28 20.07
N SER A 113 4.05 -23.06 20.88
CA SER A 113 4.16 -23.22 22.31
C SER A 113 4.41 -24.70 22.52
N ILE A 114 5.69 -25.06 22.66
CA ILE A 114 6.13 -26.34 23.19
C ILE A 114 5.76 -26.29 24.68
N ALA A 115 4.47 -26.43 24.96
CA ALA A 115 3.98 -26.86 26.25
C ALA A 115 3.74 -28.36 26.16
N GLN A 116 4.84 -29.11 26.02
CA GLN A 116 4.90 -30.45 26.57
C GLN A 116 5.20 -30.31 28.06
N ARG A 117 4.21 -30.56 28.91
CA ARG A 117 4.31 -31.41 30.11
C ARG A 117 2.98 -31.47 30.85
#